data_AF-A0A2E6HY12-F1
#
_entry.id   AF-A0A2E6HY12-F1
#
_cell.length_a   1.000
_cell.length_b   1.000
_cell.length_c   1.000
_cell.angle_alpha   90.00
_cell.angle_beta   90.00
_cell.angle_gamma   90.00
#
_symmetry.space_group_name_H-M   'P 1'
#
loop_
_entity.id
_entity.type
_entity.pdbx_description
1 polymer ?
#
loop_
_entity_poly.entity_id
_entity_poly.type
_entity_poly.pdbx_seq_one_letter_code
_entity_poly.pdbx_strand_id
1 'polypeptide(L)'
;MAVGHRRLRACLMLVSACVFSLTVFQALDLGMHETIPQPIGRHSALLGIAISDLMYGSRGYVGFARVHDGLIQDGLTNVPDNLRRRNKTLSELLTHGPTLQRALDRSTQLEIQDTDQTYILAREDVGLATFYKYALAIFGVRLSSFLFLYVSILAVSLVAFSLAFRRRTELLHLLVLFVCAHYATVTSAHDVGIPLQTVHNSRFLSVLAILPALHLAVLVVGRSRPTLFHISAAAIQVGILMLAIHARSSASSYVFAVALVALLALAWHQCKAPSLGSHVFSTIAIWPVVLLLGGYGLLRLHLVTGTDPSYSSATSRHLFWDTIYKGLGTSEFLRREYGIEWGRDSVVFEKARSIARARGEEGVISYERHEEIIRSEYLRILSESPMAVIANYLSKPLHFVSAYAVRPFNGIRNALSMILAVAVAVGGILAGGRILWRWRSSLSIMVALLGFSFLPNVLFVPAPHVISEPSLITTMLLYLIPTLGAVILVERRRAGLHSSIVGNEDVAPRYGA
;
A
#
# COMPACT_ATOMS: atom_id res chain seq x y z
N MET A 1 -11.89 -35.16 -16.12
CA MET A 1 -11.21 -33.84 -16.01
C MET A 1 -11.95 -32.80 -15.16
N ALA A 2 -13.29 -32.64 -15.22
CA ALA A 2 -14.00 -31.56 -14.50
C ALA A 2 -13.93 -31.62 -12.95
N VAL A 3 -13.88 -32.84 -12.37
CA VAL A 3 -13.77 -33.05 -10.91
C VAL A 3 -12.41 -32.56 -10.38
N GLY A 4 -11.32 -32.77 -11.13
CA GLY A 4 -9.99 -32.31 -10.76
C GLY A 4 -9.87 -30.79 -10.64
N HIS A 5 -10.54 -30.04 -11.53
CA HIS A 5 -10.51 -28.57 -11.47
C HIS A 5 -11.31 -27.97 -10.31
N ARG A 6 -12.41 -28.60 -9.89
CA ARG A 6 -13.14 -28.13 -8.70
C ARG A 6 -12.30 -28.33 -7.44
N ARG A 7 -11.66 -29.50 -7.30
CA ARG A 7 -10.74 -29.80 -6.18
C ARG A 7 -9.56 -28.84 -6.15
N LEU A 8 -8.94 -28.56 -7.31
CA LEU A 8 -7.83 -27.62 -7.39
C LEU A 8 -8.23 -26.19 -6.95
N ARG A 9 -9.39 -25.70 -7.38
CA ARG A 9 -9.87 -24.36 -7.00
C ARG A 9 -10.13 -24.26 -5.49
N ALA A 10 -10.75 -25.28 -4.90
CA ALA A 10 -10.95 -25.36 -3.45
C ALA A 10 -9.61 -25.39 -2.70
N CYS A 11 -8.65 -26.17 -3.21
CA CYS A 11 -7.29 -26.23 -2.66
C CYS A 11 -6.60 -24.86 -2.70
N LEU A 12 -6.65 -24.12 -3.82
CA LEU A 12 -6.07 -22.78 -3.90
C LEU A 12 -6.71 -21.80 -2.90
N MET A 13 -8.04 -21.82 -2.75
CA MET A 13 -8.73 -20.98 -1.75
C MET A 13 -8.34 -21.37 -0.32
N LEU A 14 -8.24 -22.67 -0.03
CA LEU A 14 -7.81 -23.17 1.28
C LEU A 14 -6.37 -22.74 1.58
N VAL A 15 -5.45 -22.91 0.63
CA VAL A 15 -4.06 -22.44 0.76
C VAL A 15 -4.05 -20.93 1.01
N SER A 16 -4.83 -20.14 0.27
CA SER A 16 -4.92 -18.70 0.51
C SER A 16 -5.37 -18.37 1.94
N ALA A 17 -6.38 -19.06 2.45
CA ALA A 17 -6.88 -18.87 3.82
C ALA A 17 -5.85 -19.31 4.88
N CYS A 18 -5.16 -20.43 4.66
CA CYS A 18 -4.12 -20.93 5.56
C CYS A 18 -2.93 -19.98 5.64
N VAL A 19 -2.41 -19.50 4.50
CA VAL A 19 -1.29 -18.56 4.46
C VAL A 19 -1.68 -17.22 5.08
N PHE A 20 -2.89 -16.73 4.81
CA PHE A 20 -3.40 -15.53 5.47
C PHE A 20 -3.47 -15.70 7.00
N SER A 21 -4.01 -16.83 7.48
CA SER A 21 -4.08 -17.12 8.92
C SER A 21 -2.69 -17.20 9.55
N LEU A 22 -1.73 -17.83 8.85
CA LEU A 22 -0.33 -17.87 9.24
C LEU A 22 0.28 -16.47 9.35
N THR A 23 -0.03 -15.55 8.42
CA THR A 23 0.40 -14.14 8.53
C THR A 23 -0.18 -13.48 9.78
N VAL A 24 -1.44 -13.75 10.13
CA VAL A 24 -2.07 -13.19 11.33
C VAL A 24 -1.38 -13.70 12.61
N PHE A 25 -1.16 -15.01 12.72
CA PHE A 25 -0.44 -15.60 13.86
C PHE A 25 0.97 -15.02 13.97
N GLN A 26 1.68 -14.93 12.86
CA GLN A 26 3.02 -14.37 12.83
C GLN A 26 3.04 -12.89 13.25
N ALA A 27 2.03 -12.09 12.87
CA ALA A 27 1.92 -10.69 13.30
C ALA A 27 1.63 -10.58 14.81
N LEU A 28 0.87 -11.52 15.38
CA LEU A 28 0.64 -11.60 16.82
C LEU A 28 1.93 -11.98 17.56
N ASP A 29 2.64 -13.00 17.09
CA ASP A 29 3.92 -13.46 17.66
C ASP A 29 5.00 -12.38 17.64
N LEU A 30 4.99 -11.52 16.60
CA LEU A 30 5.86 -10.35 16.49
C LEU A 30 5.42 -9.17 17.37
N GLY A 31 4.39 -9.32 18.22
CA GLY A 31 3.93 -8.26 19.13
C GLY A 31 3.30 -7.06 18.41
N MET A 32 2.89 -7.20 17.14
CA MET A 32 2.34 -6.07 16.37
C MET A 32 1.04 -5.54 16.99
N HIS A 33 0.30 -6.37 17.74
CA HIS A 33 -0.92 -6.00 18.44
C HIS A 33 -0.70 -5.15 19.71
N GLU A 34 0.54 -5.05 20.18
CA GLU A 34 0.92 -4.30 21.38
C GLU A 34 1.82 -3.09 21.06
N THR A 35 1.98 -2.78 19.77
CA THR A 35 2.96 -1.80 19.29
C THR A 35 2.29 -0.59 18.63
N ILE A 36 2.78 0.61 18.93
CA ILE A 36 2.45 1.83 18.18
C ILE A 36 3.65 2.23 17.32
N PRO A 37 3.48 2.44 16.00
CA PRO A 37 4.59 2.78 15.11
C PRO A 37 5.09 4.23 15.24
N GLN A 38 6.24 4.52 14.62
CA GLN A 38 6.72 5.89 14.43
C GLN A 38 6.13 6.58 13.17
N PRO A 39 5.86 7.91 13.20
CA PRO A 39 6.16 8.84 14.30
C PRO A 39 5.05 8.91 15.34
N ILE A 40 5.36 8.61 16.60
CA ILE A 40 4.36 8.47 17.68
C ILE A 40 3.53 9.74 17.90
N GLY A 41 4.11 10.94 17.74
CA GLY A 41 3.38 12.20 17.88
C GLY A 41 2.26 12.38 16.84
N ARG A 42 2.44 11.83 15.64
CA ARG A 42 1.37 11.82 14.62
C ARG A 42 0.26 10.85 15.03
N HIS A 43 0.64 9.68 15.53
CA HIS A 43 -0.31 8.67 16.00
C HIS A 43 -1.10 9.16 17.21
N SER A 44 -0.47 9.83 18.17
CA SER A 44 -1.16 10.40 19.34
C SER A 44 -2.15 11.48 18.93
N ALA A 45 -1.78 12.38 18.01
CA ALA A 45 -2.68 13.43 17.54
C ALA A 45 -3.90 12.86 16.80
N LEU A 46 -3.72 11.85 15.94
CA LEU A 46 -4.84 11.23 15.21
C LEU A 46 -5.70 10.33 16.10
N LEU A 47 -5.10 9.67 17.09
CA LEU A 47 -5.85 8.94 18.12
C LEU A 47 -6.66 9.89 18.99
N GLY A 48 -6.09 11.05 19.35
CA GLY A 48 -6.82 12.09 20.07
C GLY A 48 -8.05 12.58 19.31
N ILE A 49 -7.93 12.78 17.99
CA ILE A 49 -9.08 13.10 17.11
C ILE A 49 -10.09 11.95 17.09
N ALA A 50 -9.64 10.71 16.89
CA ALA A 50 -10.51 9.55 16.81
C ALA A 50 -11.29 9.30 18.10
N ILE A 51 -10.65 9.46 19.26
CA ILE A 51 -11.26 9.32 20.58
C ILE A 51 -12.20 10.50 20.87
N SER A 52 -11.81 11.71 20.49
CA SER A 52 -12.66 12.91 20.59
C SER A 52 -13.98 12.73 19.85
N ASP A 53 -13.93 12.20 18.64
CA ASP A 53 -15.12 11.95 17.82
C ASP A 53 -15.93 10.80 18.43
N LEU A 54 -15.28 9.68 18.74
CA LEU A 54 -15.96 8.46 19.19
C LEU A 54 -16.58 8.57 20.59
N MET A 55 -15.91 9.23 21.54
CA MET A 55 -16.31 9.25 22.96
C MET A 55 -16.96 10.56 23.37
N TYR A 56 -16.56 11.68 22.76
CA TYR A 56 -16.98 13.02 23.18
C TYR A 56 -17.74 13.78 22.08
N GLY A 57 -18.01 13.14 20.94
CA GLY A 57 -18.88 13.68 19.89
C GLY A 57 -18.27 14.80 19.04
N SER A 58 -16.93 14.96 19.04
CA SER A 58 -16.29 15.93 18.15
C SER A 58 -16.53 15.56 16.67
N ARG A 59 -16.52 16.55 15.77
CA ARG A 59 -16.78 16.36 14.35
C ARG A 59 -15.71 17.06 13.50
N GLY A 60 -15.69 16.77 12.20
CA GLY A 60 -14.85 17.52 11.26
C GLY A 60 -13.36 17.25 11.36
N TYR A 61 -12.94 16.10 11.94
CA TYR A 61 -11.54 15.77 12.25
C TYR A 61 -10.90 16.71 13.29
N VAL A 62 -11.71 17.29 14.18
CA VAL A 62 -11.25 18.11 15.30
C VAL A 62 -11.05 17.24 16.53
N GLY A 63 -9.95 17.44 17.23
CA GLY A 63 -9.66 16.78 18.51
C GLY A 63 -9.73 17.76 19.69
N PHE A 64 -10.12 17.28 20.87
CA PHE A 64 -9.97 18.04 22.11
C PHE A 64 -8.52 17.96 22.59
N ALA A 65 -7.89 19.10 22.82
CA ALA A 65 -6.49 19.19 23.26
C ALA A 65 -6.27 18.38 24.55
N ARG A 66 -7.23 18.42 25.47
CA ARG A 66 -7.21 17.65 26.73
C ARG A 66 -7.09 16.14 26.52
N VAL A 67 -7.76 15.59 25.50
CA VAL A 67 -7.67 14.18 25.13
C VAL A 67 -6.29 13.84 24.59
N HIS A 68 -5.75 14.70 23.71
CA HIS A 68 -4.41 14.54 23.15
C HIS A 68 -3.32 14.65 24.21
N ASP A 69 -3.44 15.62 25.11
CA ASP A 69 -2.54 15.81 26.24
C ASP A 69 -2.56 14.60 27.18
N GLY A 70 -3.74 14.04 27.47
CA GLY A 70 -3.86 12.80 28.23
C GLY A 70 -3.08 11.64 27.58
N LEU A 71 -3.24 11.44 26.27
CA LEU A 71 -2.47 10.43 25.53
C LEU A 71 -0.97 10.65 25.65
N ILE A 72 -0.50 11.88 25.48
CA ILE A 72 0.93 12.24 25.56
C ILE A 72 1.46 12.05 26.98
N GLN A 73 0.74 12.56 27.98
CA GLN A 73 1.17 12.54 29.38
C GLN A 73 1.25 11.13 29.92
N ASP A 74 0.38 10.21 29.47
CA ASP A 74 0.29 8.84 29.99
C ASP A 74 1.10 7.80 29.21
N GLY A 75 1.46 8.03 27.95
CA GLY A 75 2.37 7.10 27.26
C GLY A 75 2.64 7.29 25.78
N LEU A 76 1.80 7.98 25.02
CA LEU A 76 1.99 8.15 23.57
C LEU A 76 2.82 9.40 23.26
N THR A 77 4.10 9.38 23.64
CA THR A 77 4.97 10.55 23.58
C THR A 77 6.38 10.24 23.06
N ASN A 78 6.94 11.20 22.34
CA ASN A 78 8.36 11.30 22.02
C ASN A 78 9.04 12.48 22.75
N VAL A 79 8.35 13.10 23.73
CA VAL A 79 8.88 14.22 24.49
C VAL A 79 9.94 13.71 25.47
N PRO A 80 11.19 14.23 25.44
CA PRO A 80 12.29 13.72 26.27
C PRO A 80 11.96 13.67 27.77
N ASP A 81 11.24 14.66 28.29
CA ASP A 81 10.86 14.71 29.71
C ASP A 81 9.93 13.57 30.12
N ASN A 82 8.94 13.25 29.28
CA ASN A 82 8.01 12.16 29.56
C ASN A 82 8.67 10.78 29.44
N LEU A 83 9.66 10.65 28.55
CA LEU A 83 10.50 9.45 28.43
C LEU A 83 11.36 9.27 29.68
N ARG A 84 12.04 10.35 30.13
CA ARG A 84 12.86 10.36 31.35
C ARG A 84 12.05 9.99 32.59
N ARG A 85 10.86 10.56 32.78
CA ARG A 85 9.96 10.24 33.91
C ARG A 85 9.58 8.76 33.98
N ARG A 86 9.58 8.06 32.84
CA ARG A 86 9.21 6.64 32.74
C ARG A 86 10.39 5.69 32.76
N ASN A 87 11.62 6.22 32.79
CA ASN A 87 12.84 5.44 32.63
C ASN A 87 12.78 4.48 31.43
N LYS A 88 12.30 4.99 30.28
CA LYS A 88 12.19 4.24 29.02
C LYS A 88 12.78 5.03 27.87
N THR A 89 13.47 4.35 26.98
CA THR A 89 13.79 4.87 25.65
C THR A 89 12.54 4.92 24.78
N LEU A 90 12.59 5.69 23.70
CA LEU A 90 11.50 5.73 22.73
C LEU A 90 11.21 4.35 22.13
N SER A 91 12.23 3.56 21.81
CA SER A 91 12.05 2.23 21.23
C SER A 91 11.34 1.28 22.19
N GLU A 92 11.70 1.31 23.47
CA GLU A 92 11.05 0.48 24.50
C GLU A 92 9.61 0.91 24.72
N LEU A 93 9.31 2.22 24.69
CA LEU A 93 7.96 2.72 24.89
C LEU A 93 7.00 2.28 23.78
N LEU A 94 7.45 2.27 22.52
CA LEU A 94 6.63 1.93 21.35
C LEU A 94 6.14 0.48 21.35
N THR A 95 6.88 -0.41 22.01
CA THR A 95 6.55 -1.84 22.12
C THR A 95 6.05 -2.21 23.52
N HIS A 96 5.88 -1.25 24.43
CA HIS A 96 5.41 -1.50 25.79
C HIS A 96 3.88 -1.39 25.87
N GLY A 97 3.19 -2.45 25.42
CA GLY A 97 1.74 -2.56 25.35
C GLY A 97 0.99 -2.04 26.59
N PRO A 98 1.35 -2.42 27.83
CA PRO A 98 0.65 -1.97 29.03
C PRO A 98 0.63 -0.45 29.25
N THR A 99 1.71 0.25 28.89
CA THR A 99 1.79 1.71 29.03
C THR A 99 0.95 2.40 27.95
N LEU A 100 1.02 1.89 26.72
CA LEU A 100 0.26 2.43 25.59
C LEU A 100 -1.25 2.21 25.78
N GLN A 101 -1.64 1.03 26.24
CA GLN A 101 -3.02 0.72 26.58
C GLN A 101 -3.55 1.61 27.70
N ARG A 102 -2.77 1.81 28.77
CA ARG A 102 -3.18 2.67 29.88
C ARG A 102 -3.41 4.12 29.44
N ALA A 103 -2.58 4.62 28.52
CA ALA A 103 -2.77 5.95 27.94
C ALA A 103 -4.07 6.05 27.11
N LEU A 104 -4.41 5.01 26.34
CA LEU A 104 -5.70 4.93 25.65
C LEU A 104 -6.86 4.93 26.66
N ASP A 105 -6.82 4.05 27.67
CA ASP A 105 -7.88 3.91 28.67
C ASP A 105 -8.12 5.22 29.46
N ARG A 106 -7.05 5.92 29.83
CA ARG A 106 -7.14 7.21 30.51
C ARG A 106 -7.79 8.27 29.64
N SER A 107 -7.43 8.33 28.36
CA SER A 107 -7.93 9.36 27.43
C SER A 107 -9.43 9.24 27.13
N THR A 108 -10.05 8.07 27.37
CA THR A 108 -11.49 7.85 27.17
C THR A 108 -12.34 8.13 28.42
N GLN A 109 -11.71 8.47 29.55
CA GLN A 109 -12.37 8.71 30.83
C GLN A 109 -12.18 10.16 31.33
N LEU A 110 -11.87 11.09 30.43
CA LEU A 110 -11.66 12.49 30.76
C LEU A 110 -12.99 13.23 30.78
N GLU A 111 -13.15 14.14 31.74
CA GLU A 111 -14.23 15.12 31.70
C GLU A 111 -13.87 16.22 30.72
N ILE A 112 -14.65 16.33 29.64
CA ILE A 112 -14.50 17.35 28.60
C ILE A 112 -15.54 18.43 28.81
N GLN A 113 -15.10 19.69 28.79
CA GLN A 113 -15.95 20.88 28.89
C GLN A 113 -16.03 21.58 27.54
N ASP A 114 -17.14 22.30 27.28
CA ASP A 114 -17.31 23.06 26.02
C ASP A 114 -16.24 24.15 25.81
N THR A 115 -15.60 24.60 26.89
CA THR A 115 -14.49 25.56 26.86
C THR A 115 -13.12 24.94 26.60
N ASP A 116 -13.03 23.61 26.53
CA ASP A 116 -11.75 22.94 26.28
C ASP A 116 -11.23 23.30 24.89
N GLN A 117 -9.93 23.60 24.82
CA GLN A 117 -9.28 23.93 23.56
C GLN A 117 -9.36 22.77 22.58
N THR A 118 -9.60 23.09 21.31
CA THR A 118 -9.60 22.12 20.22
C THR A 118 -8.36 22.30 19.36
N TYR A 119 -8.00 21.23 18.65
CA TYR A 119 -6.92 21.25 17.68
C TYR A 119 -7.31 20.50 16.41
N ILE A 120 -6.65 20.89 15.33
CA ILE A 120 -6.67 20.16 14.06
C ILE A 120 -5.26 19.66 13.76
N LEU A 121 -5.17 18.52 13.08
CA LEU A 121 -3.87 18.09 12.57
C LEU A 121 -3.59 18.82 11.26
N ALA A 122 -2.71 19.83 11.30
CA ALA A 122 -2.17 20.46 10.11
C ALA A 122 -1.25 19.47 9.38
N ARG A 123 -1.80 18.67 8.45
CA ARG A 123 -1.11 17.80 7.45
C ARG A 123 -2.12 16.85 6.78
N GLU A 124 -1.64 16.20 5.72
CA GLU A 124 -2.33 15.15 4.97
C GLU A 124 -2.59 13.87 5.80
N ASP A 125 -3.51 13.04 5.28
CA ASP A 125 -3.97 11.75 5.80
C ASP A 125 -4.76 11.79 7.12
N VAL A 126 -5.61 12.81 7.29
CA VAL A 126 -6.58 12.87 8.43
C VAL A 126 -7.46 11.62 8.53
N GLY A 127 -7.66 10.90 7.43
CA GLY A 127 -8.41 9.63 7.42
C GLY A 127 -7.81 8.51 8.24
N LEU A 128 -6.55 8.64 8.66
CA LEU A 128 -5.99 7.68 9.62
C LEU A 128 -6.71 7.79 10.98
N ALA A 129 -7.27 8.96 11.35
CA ALA A 129 -8.17 9.07 12.49
C ALA A 129 -9.45 8.25 12.27
N THR A 130 -10.01 8.23 11.06
CA THR A 130 -11.17 7.39 10.70
C THR A 130 -10.85 5.90 10.84
N PHE A 131 -9.65 5.47 10.42
CA PHE A 131 -9.19 4.10 10.64
C PHE A 131 -9.14 3.75 12.13
N TYR A 132 -8.58 4.63 12.97
CA TYR A 132 -8.57 4.41 14.42
C TYR A 132 -9.96 4.40 15.04
N LYS A 133 -10.82 5.34 14.64
CA LYS A 133 -12.21 5.39 15.10
C LYS A 133 -12.93 4.07 14.82
N TYR A 134 -12.83 3.55 13.59
CA TYR A 134 -13.46 2.26 13.24
C TYR A 134 -12.85 1.10 14.00
N ALA A 135 -11.54 1.09 14.23
CA ALA A 135 -10.89 0.03 14.98
C ALA A 135 -11.41 0.00 16.43
N LEU A 136 -11.44 1.16 17.09
CA LEU A 136 -11.91 1.31 18.46
C LEU A 136 -13.41 1.04 18.58
N ALA A 137 -14.21 1.45 17.60
CA ALA A 137 -15.66 1.22 17.61
C ALA A 137 -16.03 -0.25 17.42
N ILE A 138 -15.33 -0.99 16.54
CA ILE A 138 -15.67 -2.38 16.21
C ILE A 138 -15.07 -3.37 17.23
N PHE A 139 -13.82 -3.16 17.65
CA PHE A 139 -13.09 -4.10 18.49
C PHE A 139 -12.89 -3.62 19.95
N GLY A 140 -13.40 -2.43 20.28
CA GLY A 140 -13.26 -1.80 21.59
C GLY A 140 -11.97 -0.98 21.72
N VAL A 141 -11.85 -0.25 22.83
CA VAL A 141 -10.69 0.61 23.15
C VAL A 141 -9.50 -0.23 23.58
N ARG A 142 -8.87 -0.89 22.61
CA ARG A 142 -7.70 -1.75 22.81
C ARG A 142 -6.65 -1.48 21.76
N LEU A 143 -5.38 -1.59 22.12
CA LEU A 143 -4.28 -1.41 21.17
C LEU A 143 -4.32 -2.46 20.03
N SER A 144 -4.73 -3.69 20.37
CA SER A 144 -4.90 -4.78 19.41
C SER A 144 -5.99 -4.53 18.35
N SER A 145 -6.93 -3.63 18.63
CA SER A 145 -8.01 -3.26 17.71
C SER A 145 -7.49 -2.77 16.36
N PHE A 146 -6.33 -2.10 16.32
CA PHE A 146 -5.74 -1.58 15.08
C PHE A 146 -5.27 -2.71 14.15
N LEU A 147 -4.63 -3.74 14.72
CA LEU A 147 -4.24 -4.94 13.97
C LEU A 147 -5.48 -5.69 13.48
N PHE A 148 -6.48 -5.89 14.35
CA PHE A 148 -7.68 -6.64 13.98
C PHE A 148 -8.50 -5.94 12.90
N LEU A 149 -8.58 -4.62 12.89
CA LEU A 149 -9.21 -3.89 11.79
C LEU A 149 -8.46 -4.11 10.47
N TYR A 150 -7.14 -3.96 10.47
CA TYR A 150 -6.32 -4.21 9.28
C TYR A 150 -6.55 -5.62 8.72
N VAL A 151 -6.46 -6.62 9.58
CA VAL A 151 -6.65 -8.04 9.22
C VAL A 151 -8.07 -8.27 8.69
N SER A 152 -9.09 -7.68 9.31
CA SER A 152 -10.48 -7.83 8.88
C SER A 152 -10.74 -7.21 7.51
N ILE A 153 -10.21 -6.02 7.23
CA ILE A 153 -10.31 -5.38 5.92
C ILE A 153 -9.65 -6.26 4.86
N LEU A 154 -8.45 -6.78 5.14
CA LEU A 154 -7.75 -7.64 4.21
C LEU A 154 -8.50 -8.97 3.98
N ALA A 155 -9.06 -9.58 5.03
CA ALA A 155 -9.88 -10.78 4.92
C ALA A 155 -11.10 -10.55 4.02
N VAL A 156 -11.82 -9.43 4.19
CA VAL A 156 -12.95 -9.06 3.34
C VAL A 156 -12.50 -8.90 1.88
N SER A 157 -11.35 -8.27 1.63
CA SER A 157 -10.79 -8.15 0.27
C SER A 157 -10.46 -9.52 -0.34
N LEU A 158 -9.84 -10.42 0.43
CA LEU A 158 -9.49 -11.79 0.00
C LEU A 158 -10.75 -12.61 -0.33
N VAL A 159 -11.79 -12.52 0.51
CA VAL A 159 -13.08 -13.20 0.28
C VAL A 159 -13.75 -12.64 -0.96
N ALA A 160 -13.86 -11.31 -1.11
CA ALA A 160 -14.46 -10.68 -2.28
C ALA A 160 -13.73 -11.08 -3.59
N PHE A 161 -12.39 -11.13 -3.58
CA PHE A 161 -11.60 -11.59 -4.71
C PHE A 161 -11.83 -13.08 -5.02
N SER A 162 -11.75 -13.94 -4.00
CA SER A 162 -11.94 -15.39 -4.13
C SER A 162 -13.30 -15.73 -4.71
N LEU A 163 -14.34 -15.07 -4.17
CA LEU A 163 -15.71 -15.22 -4.59
C LEU A 163 -15.87 -14.79 -6.05
N ALA A 164 -15.51 -13.54 -6.40
CA ALA A 164 -15.60 -12.99 -7.76
C ALA A 164 -14.95 -13.89 -8.81
N PHE A 165 -13.79 -14.46 -8.49
CA PHE A 165 -12.98 -15.24 -9.41
C PHE A 165 -12.97 -16.75 -9.13
N ARG A 166 -13.94 -17.28 -8.37
CA ARG A 166 -13.99 -18.69 -7.93
C ARG A 166 -13.93 -19.74 -9.04
N ARG A 167 -14.26 -19.35 -10.27
CA ARG A 167 -14.25 -20.23 -11.45
C ARG A 167 -12.96 -20.12 -12.27
N ARG A 168 -12.05 -19.21 -11.92
CA ARG A 168 -10.86 -18.82 -12.68
C ARG A 168 -9.59 -19.23 -11.91
N THR A 169 -9.10 -20.44 -12.20
CA THR A 169 -7.96 -21.05 -11.48
C THR A 169 -6.72 -20.16 -11.52
N GLU A 170 -6.46 -19.50 -12.64
CA GLU A 170 -5.32 -18.60 -12.83
C GLU A 170 -5.39 -17.35 -11.92
N LEU A 171 -6.60 -16.85 -11.64
CA LEU A 171 -6.79 -15.70 -10.76
C LEU A 171 -6.74 -16.12 -9.28
N LEU A 172 -7.25 -17.31 -8.95
CA LEU A 172 -7.05 -17.87 -7.61
C LEU A 172 -5.57 -18.16 -7.32
N HIS A 173 -4.80 -18.57 -8.33
CA HIS A 173 -3.36 -18.70 -8.19
C HIS A 173 -2.67 -17.34 -7.97
N LEU A 174 -3.11 -16.28 -8.66
CA LEU A 174 -2.67 -14.92 -8.42
C LEU A 174 -3.00 -14.43 -6.99
N LEU A 175 -4.12 -14.89 -6.41
CA LEU A 175 -4.44 -14.63 -5.01
C LEU A 175 -3.48 -15.35 -4.05
N VAL A 176 -3.14 -16.62 -4.33
CA VAL A 176 -2.11 -17.37 -3.57
C VAL A 176 -0.77 -16.62 -3.63
N LEU A 177 -0.37 -16.15 -4.81
CA LEU A 177 0.83 -15.34 -4.99
C LEU A 177 0.81 -14.09 -4.11
N PHE A 178 -0.31 -13.37 -4.08
CA PHE A 178 -0.49 -12.18 -3.26
C PHE A 178 -0.37 -12.50 -1.76
N VAL A 179 -1.05 -13.52 -1.23
CA VAL A 179 -0.98 -13.81 0.21
C VAL A 179 0.40 -14.32 0.65
N CYS A 180 1.10 -15.09 -0.20
CA CYS A 180 2.46 -15.51 0.08
C CYS A 180 3.43 -14.31 0.09
N ALA A 181 3.30 -13.40 -0.87
CA ALA A 181 4.09 -12.18 -0.90
C ALA A 181 3.76 -11.25 0.29
N HIS A 182 2.49 -11.18 0.68
CA HIS A 182 2.04 -10.43 1.86
C HIS A 182 2.65 -11.01 3.14
N TYR A 183 2.62 -12.33 3.34
CA TYR A 183 3.31 -12.99 4.46
C TYR A 183 4.79 -12.61 4.54
N ALA A 184 5.50 -12.73 3.41
CA ALA A 184 6.92 -12.37 3.34
C ALA A 184 7.13 -10.88 3.66
N THR A 185 6.26 -10.00 3.16
CA THR A 185 6.38 -8.55 3.39
C THR A 185 6.11 -8.19 4.86
N VAL A 186 5.08 -8.78 5.49
CA VAL A 186 4.73 -8.53 6.90
C VAL A 186 5.84 -8.99 7.84
N THR A 187 6.36 -10.19 7.62
CA THR A 187 7.49 -10.72 8.42
C THR A 187 8.74 -9.87 8.29
N SER A 188 9.02 -9.42 7.07
CA SER A 188 10.18 -8.55 6.81
C SER A 188 10.01 -7.14 7.37
N ALA A 189 8.79 -6.60 7.38
CA ALA A 189 8.52 -5.23 7.79
C ALA A 189 8.94 -4.95 9.24
N HIS A 190 8.79 -5.95 10.12
CA HIS A 190 9.24 -5.89 11.51
C HIS A 190 10.74 -5.58 11.63
N ASP A 191 11.55 -6.19 10.76
CA ASP A 191 13.01 -6.12 10.85
C ASP A 191 13.62 -4.91 10.11
N VAL A 192 12.81 -4.15 9.35
CA VAL A 192 13.23 -2.91 8.67
C VAL A 192 13.46 -1.78 9.66
N GLY A 193 12.95 -1.93 10.88
CA GLY A 193 13.06 -1.00 11.99
C GLY A 193 11.75 -0.29 12.31
N ILE A 194 11.84 0.56 13.33
CA ILE A 194 10.73 1.28 13.97
C ILE A 194 9.72 1.94 12.99
N PRO A 195 10.12 2.47 11.81
CA PRO A 195 9.19 3.08 10.87
C PRO A 195 8.21 2.13 10.15
N LEU A 196 8.36 0.80 10.24
CA LEU A 196 7.51 -0.22 9.60
C LEU A 196 7.17 -1.42 10.50
N GLN A 197 7.38 -1.31 11.81
CA GLN A 197 7.22 -2.42 12.77
C GLN A 197 5.85 -3.10 12.79
N THR A 198 4.78 -2.43 12.34
CA THR A 198 3.40 -2.96 12.38
C THR A 198 2.65 -2.72 11.08
N VAL A 199 1.69 -3.58 10.79
CA VAL A 199 0.85 -3.48 9.58
C VAL A 199 -0.16 -2.32 9.62
N HIS A 200 -0.52 -1.84 10.81
CA HIS A 200 -1.39 -0.65 11.00
C HIS A 200 -0.60 0.66 11.01
N ASN A 201 0.69 0.62 10.71
CA ASN A 201 1.47 1.81 10.40
C ASN A 201 0.90 2.48 9.14
N SER A 202 0.78 3.81 9.15
CA SER A 202 0.24 4.58 8.02
C SER A 202 0.96 4.28 6.69
N ARG A 203 2.25 3.93 6.76
CA ARG A 203 3.07 3.59 5.60
C ARG A 203 2.91 2.16 5.11
N PHE A 204 2.31 1.28 5.93
CA PHE A 204 1.94 -0.07 5.53
C PHE A 204 0.46 -0.17 5.14
N LEU A 205 -0.40 0.74 5.61
CA LEU A 205 -1.83 0.75 5.26
C LEU A 205 -2.09 0.84 3.75
N SER A 206 -1.22 1.50 2.99
CA SER A 206 -1.33 1.56 1.53
C SER A 206 -1.21 0.19 0.84
N VAL A 207 -0.63 -0.82 1.50
CA VAL A 207 -0.63 -2.21 1.03
C VAL A 207 -2.05 -2.75 0.84
N LEU A 208 -3.03 -2.29 1.63
CA LEU A 208 -4.43 -2.69 1.48
C LEU A 208 -5.02 -2.29 0.12
N ALA A 209 -4.42 -1.33 -0.59
CA ALA A 209 -4.86 -0.88 -1.90
C ALA A 209 -4.45 -1.83 -3.05
N ILE A 210 -3.41 -2.66 -2.85
CA ILE A 210 -2.83 -3.50 -3.91
C ILE A 210 -3.84 -4.54 -4.43
N LEU A 211 -4.45 -5.31 -3.53
CA LEU A 211 -5.40 -6.36 -3.93
C LEU A 211 -6.69 -5.77 -4.56
N PRO A 212 -7.30 -4.69 -4.03
CA PRO A 212 -8.35 -3.96 -4.72
C PRO A 212 -7.96 -3.49 -6.14
N ALA A 213 -6.79 -2.87 -6.29
CA ALA A 213 -6.32 -2.39 -7.58
C ALA A 213 -6.12 -3.55 -8.56
N LEU A 214 -5.54 -4.66 -8.10
CA LEU A 214 -5.38 -5.89 -8.87
C LEU A 214 -6.75 -6.47 -9.28
N HIS A 215 -7.72 -6.50 -8.37
CA HIS A 215 -9.09 -6.95 -8.64
C HIS A 215 -9.73 -6.14 -9.76
N LEU A 216 -9.69 -4.81 -9.66
CA LEU A 216 -10.29 -3.90 -10.64
C LEU A 216 -9.58 -4.00 -12.00
N ALA A 217 -8.25 -4.01 -12.02
CA ALA A 217 -7.47 -4.19 -13.24
C ALA A 217 -7.77 -5.51 -13.95
N VAL A 218 -7.94 -6.60 -13.20
CA VAL A 218 -8.34 -7.90 -13.73
C VAL A 218 -9.77 -7.88 -14.28
N LEU A 219 -10.72 -7.17 -13.66
CA LEU A 219 -12.07 -7.02 -14.22
C LEU A 219 -12.05 -6.28 -15.56
N VAL A 220 -11.26 -5.21 -15.66
CA VAL A 220 -11.05 -4.39 -16.86
C VAL A 220 -10.50 -5.25 -18.00
N VAL A 221 -9.32 -5.85 -17.80
CA VAL A 221 -8.63 -6.65 -18.83
C VAL A 221 -9.37 -7.96 -19.12
N GLY A 222 -10.02 -8.53 -18.11
CA GLY A 222 -10.76 -9.78 -18.20
C GLY A 222 -12.08 -9.70 -18.97
N ARG A 223 -12.55 -8.49 -19.32
CA ARG A 223 -13.86 -8.23 -19.97
C ARG A 223 -15.01 -8.81 -19.17
N SER A 224 -14.96 -8.65 -17.85
CA SER A 224 -15.94 -9.26 -16.95
C SER A 224 -17.30 -8.57 -17.10
N ARG A 225 -18.34 -9.34 -17.40
CA ARG A 225 -19.71 -8.83 -17.47
C ARG A 225 -20.14 -8.29 -16.10
N PRO A 226 -20.86 -7.15 -16.04
CA PRO A 226 -21.34 -6.53 -14.80
C PRO A 226 -22.50 -7.36 -14.22
N THR A 227 -22.17 -8.50 -13.61
CA THR A 227 -23.12 -9.27 -12.81
C THR A 227 -23.22 -8.66 -11.42
N LEU A 228 -24.36 -8.82 -10.73
CA LEU A 228 -24.55 -8.33 -9.36
C LEU A 228 -23.35 -8.70 -8.47
N PHE A 229 -22.89 -9.95 -8.57
CA PHE A 229 -21.77 -10.44 -7.78
C PHE A 229 -20.43 -9.78 -8.11
N HIS A 230 -20.13 -9.53 -9.39
CA HIS A 230 -18.92 -8.77 -9.77
C HIS A 230 -19.02 -7.31 -9.33
N ILE A 231 -20.19 -6.69 -9.46
CA ILE A 231 -20.41 -5.29 -9.06
C ILE A 231 -20.26 -5.17 -7.54
N SER A 232 -20.89 -6.04 -6.75
CA SER A 232 -20.76 -6.05 -5.29
C SER A 232 -19.32 -6.27 -4.83
N ALA A 233 -18.62 -7.25 -5.42
CA ALA A 233 -17.22 -7.47 -5.11
C ALA A 233 -16.35 -6.26 -5.49
N ALA A 234 -16.55 -5.66 -6.66
CA ALA A 234 -15.84 -4.46 -7.08
C ALA A 234 -16.15 -3.25 -6.19
N ALA A 235 -17.40 -3.09 -5.75
CA ALA A 235 -17.80 -2.01 -4.84
C ALA A 235 -17.12 -2.15 -3.48
N ILE A 236 -17.05 -3.37 -2.93
CA ILE A 236 -16.28 -3.67 -1.71
C ILE A 236 -14.80 -3.29 -1.92
N GLN A 237 -14.20 -3.70 -3.03
CA GLN A 237 -12.79 -3.39 -3.34
C GLN A 237 -12.56 -1.89 -3.50
N VAL A 238 -13.46 -1.16 -4.19
CA VAL A 238 -13.39 0.31 -4.28
C VAL A 238 -13.51 0.94 -2.90
N GLY A 239 -14.42 0.48 -2.04
CA GLY A 239 -14.54 0.97 -0.67
C GLY A 239 -13.26 0.79 0.15
N ILE A 240 -12.63 -0.39 0.06
CA ILE A 240 -11.34 -0.68 0.71
C ILE A 240 -10.22 0.21 0.15
N LEU A 241 -10.16 0.38 -1.16
CA LEU A 241 -9.20 1.27 -1.81
C LEU A 241 -9.40 2.72 -1.37
N MET A 242 -10.65 3.20 -1.30
CA MET A 242 -10.93 4.56 -0.82
C MET A 242 -10.56 4.74 0.65
N LEU A 243 -10.83 3.74 1.50
CA LEU A 243 -10.39 3.76 2.90
C LEU A 243 -8.85 3.83 2.99
N ALA A 244 -8.14 3.05 2.17
CA ALA A 244 -6.68 3.09 2.12
C ALA A 244 -6.16 4.45 1.64
N ILE A 245 -6.78 5.05 0.62
CA ILE A 245 -6.44 6.41 0.12
C ILE A 245 -6.70 7.47 1.19
N HIS A 246 -7.81 7.35 1.90
CA HIS A 246 -8.18 8.29 2.96
C HIS A 246 -7.21 8.20 4.14
N ALA A 247 -6.82 6.99 4.54
CA ALA A 247 -5.84 6.77 5.59
C ALA A 247 -4.39 7.08 5.14
N ARG A 248 -4.12 7.04 3.83
CA ARG A 248 -2.80 7.30 3.25
C ARG A 248 -2.88 7.72 1.79
N SER A 249 -2.51 8.97 1.50
CA SER A 249 -2.56 9.59 0.17
C SER A 249 -1.73 8.86 -0.89
N SER A 250 -0.64 8.18 -0.53
CA SER A 250 0.20 7.44 -1.49
C SER A 250 -0.54 6.31 -2.21
N ALA A 251 -1.58 5.74 -1.59
CA ALA A 251 -2.42 4.72 -2.21
C ALA A 251 -3.22 5.24 -3.41
N SER A 252 -3.35 6.58 -3.58
CA SER A 252 -4.01 7.17 -4.75
C SER A 252 -3.30 6.84 -6.07
N SER A 253 -2.00 6.51 -6.02
CA SER A 253 -1.23 6.02 -7.15
C SER A 253 -1.89 4.83 -7.85
N TYR A 254 -2.60 3.98 -7.10
CA TYR A 254 -3.31 2.82 -7.66
C TYR A 254 -4.57 3.17 -8.45
N VAL A 255 -5.19 4.33 -8.21
CA VAL A 255 -6.27 4.83 -9.06
C VAL A 255 -5.73 5.08 -10.47
N PHE A 256 -4.59 5.77 -10.55
CA PHE A 256 -3.90 6.04 -11.80
C PHE A 256 -3.37 4.76 -12.46
N ALA A 257 -2.90 3.79 -11.67
CA ALA A 257 -2.46 2.50 -12.20
C ALA A 257 -3.59 1.73 -12.89
N VAL A 258 -4.77 1.64 -12.27
CA VAL A 258 -5.94 0.99 -12.87
C VAL A 258 -6.42 1.75 -14.11
N ALA A 259 -6.43 3.09 -14.06
CA ALA A 259 -6.77 3.92 -15.20
C ALA A 259 -5.79 3.70 -16.37
N LEU A 260 -4.48 3.66 -16.11
CA LEU A 260 -3.47 3.39 -17.14
C LEU A 260 -3.65 1.98 -17.74
N VAL A 261 -3.90 0.97 -16.92
CA VAL A 261 -4.19 -0.39 -17.41
C VAL A 261 -5.40 -0.38 -18.35
N ALA A 262 -6.46 0.38 -18.03
CA ALA A 262 -7.62 0.52 -18.90
C ALA A 262 -7.27 1.23 -20.22
N LEU A 263 -6.49 2.32 -20.17
CA LEU A 263 -6.03 3.05 -21.36
C LEU A 263 -5.13 2.20 -22.26
N LEU A 264 -4.18 1.46 -21.68
CA LEU A 264 -3.30 0.56 -22.43
C LEU A 264 -4.08 -0.60 -23.06
N ALA A 265 -5.03 -1.17 -22.32
CA ALA A 265 -5.91 -2.20 -22.88
C ALA A 265 -6.72 -1.64 -24.06
N LEU A 266 -7.17 -0.39 -23.98
CA LEU A 266 -7.92 0.29 -25.03
C LEU A 266 -7.05 0.56 -26.25
N ALA A 267 -5.87 1.16 -26.06
CA ALA A 267 -4.92 1.45 -27.11
C ALA A 267 -4.50 0.17 -27.85
N TRP A 268 -4.17 -0.89 -27.11
CA TRP A 268 -3.85 -2.20 -27.69
C TRP A 268 -4.96 -2.73 -28.58
N HIS A 269 -6.22 -2.52 -28.20
CA HIS A 269 -7.34 -2.96 -29.00
C HIS A 269 -7.56 -2.13 -30.26
N GLN A 270 -7.42 -0.80 -30.15
CA GLN A 270 -7.50 0.10 -31.30
C GLN A 270 -6.39 -0.17 -32.32
N CYS A 271 -5.17 -0.51 -31.87
CA CYS A 271 -4.08 -0.91 -32.77
C CYS A 271 -4.38 -2.22 -33.52
N LYS A 272 -5.18 -3.13 -32.95
CA LYS A 272 -5.55 -4.40 -33.61
C LYS A 272 -6.78 -4.29 -34.50
N ALA A 273 -7.70 -3.38 -34.18
CA ALA A 273 -8.91 -3.13 -34.93
C ALA A 273 -9.26 -1.63 -34.82
N PRO A 274 -8.83 -0.80 -35.78
CA PRO A 274 -9.08 0.64 -35.77
C PRO A 274 -10.54 0.93 -36.16
N SER A 275 -11.47 0.64 -35.25
CA SER A 275 -12.87 1.04 -35.36
C SER A 275 -13.23 1.91 -34.15
N LEU A 276 -13.38 3.22 -34.38
CA LEU A 276 -13.65 4.25 -33.38
C LEU A 276 -15.11 4.30 -32.86
N GLY A 277 -15.93 3.27 -33.12
CA GLY A 277 -17.36 3.20 -32.77
C GLY A 277 -17.68 2.43 -31.48
N SER A 278 -18.96 2.02 -31.31
CA SER A 278 -19.49 1.25 -30.15
C SER A 278 -18.70 -0.04 -29.82
N HIS A 279 -17.85 -0.48 -30.75
CA HIS A 279 -16.87 -1.54 -30.57
C HIS A 279 -15.85 -1.27 -29.44
N VAL A 280 -15.48 -0.02 -29.19
CA VAL A 280 -14.58 0.32 -28.06
C VAL A 280 -15.20 -0.08 -26.72
N PHE A 281 -16.49 0.21 -26.53
CA PHE A 281 -17.22 -0.11 -25.30
C PHE A 281 -17.62 -1.58 -25.18
N SER A 282 -17.68 -2.33 -26.30
CA SER A 282 -17.93 -3.78 -26.26
C SER A 282 -16.68 -4.58 -25.88
N THR A 283 -15.51 -3.95 -25.88
CA THR A 283 -14.24 -4.70 -25.87
C THR A 283 -13.44 -4.63 -24.56
N ILE A 284 -13.74 -3.68 -23.69
CA ILE A 284 -13.19 -3.62 -22.33
C ILE A 284 -14.34 -3.39 -21.37
N ALA A 285 -14.27 -4.01 -20.19
CA ALA A 285 -15.20 -3.68 -19.12
C ALA A 285 -14.79 -2.33 -18.53
N ILE A 286 -15.40 -1.23 -18.98
CA ILE A 286 -15.11 0.13 -18.48
C ILE A 286 -15.80 0.41 -17.14
N TRP A 287 -16.86 -0.32 -16.81
CA TRP A 287 -17.65 -0.14 -15.59
C TRP A 287 -16.83 -0.19 -14.27
N PRO A 288 -15.76 -1.00 -14.10
CA PRO A 288 -14.94 -0.95 -12.89
C PRO A 288 -14.19 0.37 -12.76
N VAL A 289 -13.79 0.99 -13.88
CA VAL A 289 -13.14 2.31 -13.89
C VAL A 289 -14.15 3.39 -13.52
N VAL A 290 -15.38 3.31 -14.04
CA VAL A 290 -16.47 4.24 -13.65
C VAL A 290 -16.75 4.14 -12.16
N LEU A 291 -16.86 2.92 -11.62
CA LEU A 291 -17.07 2.69 -10.19
C LEU A 291 -15.91 3.24 -9.35
N LEU A 292 -14.67 3.02 -9.80
CA LEU A 292 -13.46 3.53 -9.15
C LEU A 292 -13.43 5.07 -9.11
N LEU A 293 -13.67 5.72 -10.25
CA LEU A 293 -13.68 7.19 -10.35
C LEU A 293 -14.85 7.79 -9.56
N GLY A 294 -16.02 7.14 -9.56
CA GLY A 294 -17.15 7.51 -8.73
C GLY A 294 -16.83 7.43 -7.24
N GLY A 295 -16.22 6.32 -6.79
CA GLY A 295 -15.75 6.16 -5.41
C GLY A 295 -14.71 7.22 -5.02
N TYR A 296 -13.76 7.51 -5.90
CA TYR A 296 -12.78 8.57 -5.69
C TYR A 296 -13.43 9.95 -5.60
N GLY A 297 -14.39 10.25 -6.48
CA GLY A 297 -15.17 11.48 -6.43
C GLY A 297 -15.95 11.63 -5.12
N LEU A 298 -16.59 10.55 -4.65
CA LEU A 298 -17.30 10.54 -3.35
C LEU A 298 -16.36 10.76 -2.17
N LEU A 299 -15.16 10.16 -2.20
CA LEU A 299 -14.15 10.42 -1.17
C LEU A 299 -13.72 11.90 -1.16
N ARG A 300 -13.52 12.50 -2.34
CA ARG A 300 -13.17 13.93 -2.44
C ARG A 300 -14.31 14.82 -1.95
N LEU A 301 -15.54 14.50 -2.31
CA LEU A 301 -16.72 15.21 -1.82
C LEU A 301 -16.81 15.12 -0.29
N HIS A 302 -16.64 13.93 0.28
CA HIS A 302 -16.62 13.72 1.73
C HIS A 302 -15.53 14.54 2.43
N LEU A 303 -14.33 14.62 1.87
CA LEU A 303 -13.25 15.44 2.44
C LEU A 303 -13.57 16.93 2.40
N VAL A 304 -14.23 17.41 1.34
CA VAL A 304 -14.60 18.82 1.20
C VAL A 304 -15.76 19.21 2.12
N THR A 305 -16.75 18.32 2.31
CA THR A 305 -17.95 18.64 3.09
C THR A 305 -17.89 18.19 4.55
N GLY A 306 -17.06 17.20 4.85
CA GLY A 306 -16.99 16.55 6.16
C GLY A 306 -15.83 16.99 7.03
N THR A 307 -14.95 17.88 6.56
CA THR A 307 -13.87 18.48 7.35
C THR A 307 -14.30 19.80 7.97
N ASP A 308 -13.78 20.11 9.15
CA ASP A 308 -14.05 21.39 9.83
C ASP A 308 -13.55 22.58 8.98
N PRO A 309 -14.25 23.73 8.95
CA PRO A 309 -13.81 24.91 8.20
C PRO A 309 -12.38 25.36 8.53
N SER A 310 -11.86 25.06 9.71
CA SER A 310 -10.46 25.33 10.08
C SER A 310 -9.46 24.61 9.16
N TYR A 311 -9.85 23.53 8.49
CA TYR A 311 -9.03 22.87 7.45
C TYR A 311 -8.99 23.64 6.11
N SER A 312 -9.88 24.61 5.91
CA SER A 312 -9.89 25.48 4.73
C SER A 312 -8.95 26.68 4.87
N SER A 313 -8.76 27.17 6.10
CA SER A 313 -7.81 28.24 6.46
C SER A 313 -6.46 27.71 6.90
N ALA A 314 -6.42 26.51 7.49
CA ALA A 314 -5.18 25.77 7.64
C ALA A 314 -4.70 25.33 6.26
N THR A 315 -3.44 25.63 6.00
CA THR A 315 -2.58 25.24 4.90
C THR A 315 -2.51 23.72 4.71
N SER A 316 -3.64 23.12 4.32
CA SER A 316 -3.88 21.69 4.09
C SER A 316 -3.42 21.24 2.70
N ARG A 317 -2.65 22.06 1.99
CA ARG A 317 -2.11 21.72 0.67
C ARG A 317 -0.91 20.81 0.83
N HIS A 318 -0.89 19.77 -0.01
CA HIS A 318 0.24 18.87 -0.10
C HIS A 318 1.53 19.68 -0.36
N LEU A 319 2.57 19.46 0.45
CA LEU A 319 3.86 20.13 0.27
C LEU A 319 4.64 19.43 -0.84
N PHE A 320 4.17 19.66 -2.07
CA PHE A 320 4.65 18.98 -3.25
C PHE A 320 6.12 19.27 -3.51
N TRP A 321 6.51 20.55 -3.51
CA TRP A 321 7.88 20.97 -3.75
C TRP A 321 8.79 20.64 -2.58
N ASP A 322 8.31 20.74 -1.34
CA ASP A 322 9.04 20.25 -0.16
C ASP A 322 9.45 18.80 -0.33
N THR A 323 8.50 17.96 -0.77
CA THR A 323 8.75 16.52 -0.89
C THR A 323 9.68 16.18 -2.07
N ILE A 324 9.54 16.87 -3.21
CA ILE A 324 10.46 16.74 -4.36
C ILE A 324 11.87 17.20 -3.98
N TYR A 325 11.98 18.32 -3.27
CA TYR A 325 13.26 18.85 -2.81
C TYR A 325 13.98 17.89 -1.87
N LYS A 326 13.26 17.29 -0.90
CA LYS A 326 13.80 16.21 -0.05
C LYS A 326 14.36 15.07 -0.88
N GLY A 327 13.70 14.74 -2.00
CA GLY A 327 14.12 13.72 -2.95
C GLY A 327 15.50 13.94 -3.57
N LEU A 328 16.05 15.16 -3.54
CA LEU A 328 17.43 15.44 -4.00
C LEU A 328 18.49 14.99 -3.00
N GLY A 329 18.11 14.83 -1.72
CA GLY A 329 19.01 14.46 -0.63
C GLY A 329 19.53 13.02 -0.70
N THR A 330 19.24 12.25 -1.75
CA THR A 330 19.86 10.93 -1.96
C THR A 330 21.22 10.97 -2.63
N SER A 331 21.50 12.02 -3.40
CA SER A 331 22.78 12.20 -4.09
C SER A 331 23.80 12.82 -3.14
N GLU A 332 24.91 12.13 -2.91
CA GLU A 332 26.00 12.66 -2.09
C GLU A 332 26.54 14.00 -2.63
N PHE A 333 26.64 14.13 -3.96
CA PHE A 333 27.02 15.38 -4.61
C PHE A 333 26.04 16.52 -4.28
N LEU A 334 24.73 16.30 -4.51
CA LEU A 334 23.73 17.35 -4.25
C LEU A 334 23.63 17.72 -2.77
N ARG A 335 23.81 16.74 -1.88
CA ARG A 335 23.85 16.98 -0.43
C ARG A 335 25.00 17.90 -0.04
N ARG A 336 26.21 17.61 -0.53
CA ARG A 336 27.43 18.38 -0.20
C ARG A 336 27.40 19.78 -0.81
N GLU A 337 27.02 19.88 -2.07
CA GLU A 337 27.04 21.14 -2.82
C GLU A 337 25.93 22.11 -2.37
N TYR A 338 24.72 21.60 -2.13
CA TYR A 338 23.53 22.44 -1.87
C TYR A 338 23.05 22.41 -0.41
N GLY A 339 23.74 21.65 0.45
CA GLY A 339 23.40 21.51 1.88
C GLY A 339 22.07 20.80 2.12
N ILE A 340 21.70 19.85 1.26
CA ILE A 340 20.42 19.13 1.34
C ILE A 340 20.57 18.02 2.37
N GLU A 341 20.21 18.26 3.64
CA GLU A 341 20.20 17.19 4.64
C GLU A 341 18.94 16.33 4.54
N TRP A 342 19.14 15.01 4.63
CA TRP A 342 18.06 14.03 4.72
C TRP A 342 17.98 13.46 6.15
N GLY A 343 16.77 13.33 6.69
CA GLY A 343 16.51 12.62 7.96
C GLY A 343 15.69 13.37 9.01
N ARG A 344 15.46 14.68 8.86
CA ARG A 344 14.59 15.49 9.74
C ARG A 344 13.56 16.26 8.93
N ASP A 345 12.28 16.13 9.29
CA ASP A 345 11.17 16.82 8.61
C ASP A 345 11.31 18.36 8.66
N SER A 346 12.03 18.89 9.65
CA SER A 346 12.23 20.34 9.86
C SER A 346 13.28 20.97 8.96
N VAL A 347 14.19 20.19 8.37
CA VAL A 347 15.36 20.72 7.62
C VAL A 347 14.94 21.57 6.44
N VAL A 348 13.90 21.17 5.70
CA VAL A 348 13.44 21.94 4.56
C VAL A 348 12.73 23.22 5.00
N PHE A 349 12.01 23.19 6.12
CA PHE A 349 11.46 24.40 6.75
C PHE A 349 12.54 25.34 7.27
N GLU A 350 13.63 24.81 7.78
CA GLU A 350 14.79 25.58 8.22
C GLU A 350 15.50 26.23 7.03
N LYS A 351 15.68 25.49 5.91
CA LYS A 351 16.22 26.01 4.66
C LYS A 351 15.33 27.10 4.05
N ALA A 352 14.03 26.88 3.99
CA ALA A 352 13.08 27.89 3.51
C ALA A 352 13.13 29.14 4.39
N ARG A 353 13.16 28.99 5.71
CA ARG A 353 13.32 30.12 6.66
C ARG A 353 14.65 30.83 6.52
N SER A 354 15.75 30.12 6.26
CA SER A 354 17.05 30.78 6.03
C SER A 354 17.05 31.61 4.75
N ILE A 355 16.41 31.12 3.68
CA ILE A 355 16.27 31.86 2.43
C ILE A 355 15.34 33.07 2.61
N ALA A 356 14.23 32.91 3.33
CA ALA A 356 13.31 33.99 3.67
C ALA A 356 14.02 35.11 4.45
N ARG A 357 14.78 34.75 5.50
CA ARG A 357 15.57 35.70 6.29
C ARG A 357 16.61 36.44 5.45
N ALA A 358 17.29 35.75 4.53
CA ALA A 358 18.24 36.38 3.61
C ALA A 358 17.57 37.39 2.65
N ARG A 359 16.26 37.28 2.44
CA ARG A 359 15.43 38.23 1.66
C ARG A 359 14.80 39.33 2.53
N GLY A 360 15.12 39.40 3.82
CA GLY A 360 14.53 40.35 4.76
C GLY A 360 13.13 39.98 5.25
N GLU A 361 12.67 38.74 5.02
CA GLU A 361 11.40 38.25 5.55
C GLU A 361 11.61 37.73 6.99
N GLU A 362 11.12 38.47 7.99
CA GLU A 362 11.13 38.05 9.40
C GLU A 362 9.79 37.43 9.82
N GLY A 363 9.83 36.47 10.75
CA GLY A 363 8.64 35.82 11.32
C GLY A 363 8.34 34.41 10.80
N VAL A 364 7.10 33.97 11.03
CA VAL A 364 6.61 32.65 10.60
C VAL A 364 6.17 32.74 9.14
N ILE A 365 6.85 31.99 8.26
CA ILE A 365 6.48 31.90 6.85
C ILE A 365 5.21 31.06 6.68
N SER A 366 4.27 31.51 5.83
CA SER A 366 3.13 30.70 5.43
C SER A 366 3.60 29.47 4.64
N TYR A 367 2.77 28.42 4.57
CA TYR A 367 3.14 27.24 3.80
C TYR A 367 3.12 27.50 2.28
N GLU A 368 2.28 28.42 1.77
CA GLU A 368 2.38 28.84 0.37
C GLU A 368 3.74 29.47 0.11
N ARG A 369 4.18 30.37 0.99
CA ARG A 369 5.48 31.03 0.86
C ARG A 369 6.63 30.03 0.97
N HIS A 370 6.52 29.05 1.86
CA HIS A 370 7.45 27.93 1.97
C HIS A 370 7.57 27.16 0.64
N GLU A 371 6.45 26.72 0.07
CA GLU A 371 6.43 25.99 -1.21
C GLU A 371 6.99 26.82 -2.37
N GLU A 372 6.69 28.12 -2.43
CA GLU A 372 7.27 29.03 -3.43
C GLU A 372 8.79 29.12 -3.32
N ILE A 373 9.31 29.32 -2.10
CA ILE A 373 10.75 29.41 -1.84
C ILE A 373 11.42 28.10 -2.24
N ILE A 374 10.90 26.96 -1.79
CA ILE A 374 11.49 25.65 -2.09
C ILE A 374 11.38 25.29 -3.57
N ARG A 375 10.28 25.63 -4.24
CA ARG A 375 10.17 25.51 -5.69
C ARG A 375 11.26 26.29 -6.41
N SER A 376 11.46 27.56 -6.02
CA SER A 376 12.47 28.42 -6.65
C SER A 376 13.88 27.85 -6.46
N GLU A 377 14.18 27.34 -5.26
CA GLU A 377 15.46 26.72 -4.94
C GLU A 377 15.66 25.40 -5.71
N TYR A 378 14.62 24.57 -5.81
CA TYR A 378 14.68 23.35 -6.61
C TYR A 378 14.99 23.65 -8.09
N LEU A 379 14.28 24.61 -8.68
CA LEU A 379 14.49 24.99 -10.08
C LEU A 379 15.88 25.57 -10.31
N ARG A 380 16.42 26.33 -9.34
CA ARG A 380 17.80 26.82 -9.36
C ARG A 380 18.80 25.65 -9.42
N ILE A 381 18.68 24.68 -8.51
CA ILE A 381 19.54 23.48 -8.48
C ILE A 381 19.43 22.68 -9.78
N LEU A 382 18.21 22.52 -10.31
CA LEU A 382 17.98 21.84 -11.58
C LEU A 382 18.68 22.57 -12.75
N SER A 383 18.69 23.90 -12.73
CA SER A 383 19.33 24.71 -13.77
C SER A 383 20.86 24.69 -13.69
N GLU A 384 21.43 24.67 -12.48
CA GLU A 384 22.86 24.67 -12.24
C GLU A 384 23.49 23.28 -12.41
N SER A 385 22.77 22.23 -11.99
CA SER A 385 23.26 20.84 -11.95
C SER A 385 22.27 19.84 -12.55
N PRO A 386 21.83 19.99 -13.82
CA PRO A 386 20.76 19.17 -14.40
C PRO A 386 21.09 17.67 -14.43
N MET A 387 22.32 17.33 -14.79
CA MET A 387 22.75 15.92 -14.87
C MET A 387 22.81 15.26 -13.50
N ALA A 388 23.19 15.99 -12.45
CA ALA A 388 23.20 15.46 -11.09
C ALA A 388 21.78 15.20 -10.57
N VAL A 389 20.82 16.07 -10.90
CA VAL A 389 19.40 15.87 -10.56
C VAL A 389 18.82 14.67 -11.31
N ILE A 390 19.07 14.53 -12.61
CA ILE A 390 18.61 13.38 -13.40
C ILE A 390 19.22 12.08 -12.87
N ALA A 391 20.54 12.05 -12.65
CA ALA A 391 21.23 10.88 -12.10
C ALA A 391 20.69 10.49 -10.73
N ASN A 392 20.39 11.48 -9.87
CA ASN A 392 19.78 11.26 -8.57
C ASN A 392 18.42 10.54 -8.67
N TYR A 393 17.54 10.93 -9.60
CA TYR A 393 16.25 10.25 -9.76
C TYR A 393 16.37 8.86 -10.38
N LEU A 394 17.29 8.69 -11.34
CA LEU A 394 17.54 7.40 -11.99
C LEU A 394 18.21 6.37 -11.07
N SER A 395 18.94 6.79 -10.04
CA SER A 395 19.58 5.89 -9.08
C SER A 395 18.59 5.30 -8.06
N LYS A 396 17.43 5.95 -7.82
CA LYS A 396 16.49 5.54 -6.76
C LYS A 396 15.93 4.12 -6.90
N PRO A 397 15.56 3.63 -8.10
CA PRO A 397 15.22 2.22 -8.27
C PRO A 397 16.34 1.27 -7.85
N LEU A 398 17.61 1.63 -8.11
CA LEU A 398 18.77 0.84 -7.67
C LEU A 398 18.93 0.88 -6.15
N HIS A 399 18.70 2.04 -5.53
CA HIS A 399 18.66 2.15 -4.06
C HIS A 399 17.53 1.33 -3.44
N PHE A 400 16.37 1.22 -4.09
CA PHE A 400 15.34 0.28 -3.67
C PHE A 400 15.81 -1.16 -3.80
N VAL A 401 16.39 -1.55 -4.93
CA VAL A 401 16.85 -2.93 -5.14
C VAL A 401 17.91 -3.30 -4.09
N SER A 402 18.86 -2.40 -3.81
CA SER A 402 19.85 -2.63 -2.76
C SER A 402 19.21 -2.68 -1.38
N ALA A 403 18.27 -1.79 -1.05
CA ALA A 403 17.53 -1.85 0.20
C ALA A 403 16.71 -3.14 0.31
N TYR A 404 16.03 -3.57 -0.73
CA TYR A 404 15.23 -4.81 -0.79
C TYR A 404 16.11 -6.07 -0.68
N ALA A 405 17.29 -6.06 -1.30
CA ALA A 405 18.23 -7.19 -1.29
C ALA A 405 19.04 -7.30 0.01
N VAL A 406 19.47 -6.16 0.58
CA VAL A 406 20.29 -6.09 1.79
C VAL A 406 19.44 -6.14 3.06
N ARG A 407 18.23 -5.56 3.04
CA ARG A 407 17.29 -5.64 4.16
C ARG A 407 16.46 -6.93 4.07
N PRO A 408 15.89 -7.38 5.19
CA PRO A 408 15.19 -8.67 5.30
C PRO A 408 13.96 -8.89 4.40
N PHE A 409 13.64 -8.01 3.45
CA PHE A 409 12.61 -8.27 2.42
C PHE A 409 12.99 -9.37 1.43
N ASN A 410 14.26 -9.77 1.40
CA ASN A 410 14.64 -10.96 0.69
C ASN A 410 14.03 -12.17 1.43
N GLY A 411 12.88 -12.65 0.93
CA GLY A 411 12.12 -13.82 1.41
C GLY A 411 12.86 -15.16 1.32
N ILE A 412 14.18 -15.12 1.48
CA ILE A 412 15.19 -16.18 1.44
C ILE A 412 15.76 -16.42 2.85
N ARG A 413 15.62 -15.50 3.83
CA ARG A 413 16.09 -15.79 5.22
C ARG A 413 15.13 -16.67 6.02
N ASN A 414 13.83 -16.59 5.76
CA ASN A 414 12.86 -17.45 6.42
C ASN A 414 12.65 -18.72 5.57
N ALA A 415 13.01 -19.88 6.10
CA ALA A 415 12.78 -21.16 5.41
C ALA A 415 11.30 -21.31 4.98
N LEU A 416 10.38 -20.73 5.75
CA LEU A 416 8.96 -20.76 5.43
C LEU A 416 8.60 -19.96 4.17
N SER A 417 9.22 -18.80 3.92
CA SER A 417 8.95 -18.05 2.69
C SER A 417 9.52 -18.74 1.44
N MET A 418 10.62 -19.48 1.57
CA MET A 418 11.09 -20.38 0.49
C MET A 418 10.10 -21.53 0.24
N ILE A 419 9.60 -22.17 1.30
CA ILE A 419 8.58 -23.22 1.18
C ILE A 419 7.31 -22.67 0.51
N LEU A 420 6.89 -21.45 0.86
CA LEU A 420 5.76 -20.79 0.22
C LEU A 420 6.02 -20.49 -1.26
N ALA A 421 7.23 -20.07 -1.63
CA ALA A 421 7.61 -19.88 -3.04
C ALA A 421 7.53 -21.20 -3.83
N VAL A 422 8.01 -22.30 -3.24
CA VAL A 422 7.87 -23.65 -3.82
C VAL A 422 6.40 -24.06 -3.92
N ALA A 423 5.59 -23.82 -2.89
CA ALA A 423 4.16 -24.12 -2.89
C ALA A 423 3.41 -23.33 -3.98
N VAL A 424 3.79 -22.06 -4.21
CA VAL A 424 3.30 -21.25 -5.33
C VAL A 424 3.69 -21.92 -6.66
N ALA A 425 4.97 -22.28 -6.85
CA ALA A 425 5.42 -22.93 -8.07
C ALA A 425 4.66 -24.24 -8.36
N VAL A 426 4.49 -25.09 -7.34
CA VAL A 426 3.70 -26.33 -7.43
C VAL A 426 2.24 -26.04 -7.77
N GLY A 427 1.61 -25.06 -7.12
CA GLY A 427 0.25 -24.62 -7.44
C GLY A 427 0.12 -24.16 -8.89
N GLY A 428 1.15 -23.49 -9.42
CA GLY A 428 1.24 -23.09 -10.82
C GLY A 428 1.29 -24.31 -11.77
N ILE A 429 2.16 -25.28 -11.47
CA ILE A 429 2.29 -26.54 -12.23
C ILE A 429 0.95 -27.31 -12.26
N LEU A 430 0.25 -27.38 -11.12
CA LEU A 430 -1.04 -28.06 -11.02
C LEU A 430 -2.16 -27.35 -11.79
N ALA A 431 -2.10 -26.02 -11.90
CA ALA A 431 -3.02 -25.25 -12.73
C ALA A 431 -2.74 -25.37 -14.24
N GLY A 432 -1.53 -25.80 -14.61
CA GLY A 432 -1.12 -26.19 -15.96
C GLY A 432 -1.10 -25.03 -16.96
N GLY A 433 -1.10 -25.38 -18.26
CA GLY A 433 -0.98 -24.43 -19.38
C GLY A 433 -2.00 -23.27 -19.42
N ARG A 434 -3.11 -23.31 -18.66
CA ARG A 434 -4.04 -22.17 -18.57
C ARG A 434 -3.42 -20.92 -17.96
N ILE A 435 -2.47 -21.09 -17.03
CA ILE A 435 -1.68 -19.97 -16.51
C ILE A 435 -0.86 -19.35 -17.65
N LEU A 436 -0.28 -20.18 -18.52
CA LEU A 436 0.51 -19.73 -19.67
C LEU A 436 -0.31 -19.00 -20.75
N TRP A 437 -1.64 -19.13 -20.75
CA TRP A 437 -2.48 -18.36 -21.69
C TRP A 437 -2.69 -16.91 -21.25
N ARG A 438 -2.74 -16.64 -19.93
CA ARG A 438 -3.10 -15.32 -19.38
C ARG A 438 -2.02 -14.63 -18.56
N TRP A 439 -0.87 -15.26 -18.34
CA TRP A 439 0.24 -14.65 -17.58
C TRP A 439 0.71 -13.33 -18.17
N ARG A 440 0.67 -13.12 -19.49
CA ARG A 440 1.03 -11.84 -20.11
C ARG A 440 0.18 -10.70 -19.54
N SER A 441 -1.13 -10.90 -19.46
CA SER A 441 -2.05 -9.90 -18.88
C SER A 441 -1.77 -9.68 -17.39
N SER A 442 -1.61 -10.76 -16.61
CA SER A 442 -1.30 -10.64 -15.18
C SER A 442 0.04 -9.93 -14.92
N LEU A 443 1.06 -10.27 -15.71
CA LEU A 443 2.38 -9.65 -15.65
C LEU A 443 2.31 -8.16 -16.02
N SER A 444 1.61 -7.80 -17.10
CA SER A 444 1.44 -6.39 -17.48
C SER A 444 0.72 -5.59 -16.40
N ILE A 445 -0.32 -6.15 -15.78
CA ILE A 445 -1.00 -5.51 -14.64
C ILE A 445 -0.04 -5.33 -13.46
N MET A 446 0.70 -6.37 -13.09
CA MET A 446 1.64 -6.31 -11.97
C MET A 446 2.78 -5.32 -12.23
N VAL A 447 3.30 -5.24 -13.46
CA VAL A 447 4.32 -4.27 -13.86
C VAL A 447 3.76 -2.84 -13.80
N ALA A 448 2.52 -2.61 -14.25
CA ALA A 448 1.88 -1.30 -14.12
C ALA A 448 1.69 -0.91 -12.64
N LEU A 449 1.16 -1.81 -11.81
CA LEU A 449 1.02 -1.58 -10.38
C LEU A 449 2.37 -1.34 -9.71
N LEU A 450 3.41 -2.07 -10.12
CA LEU A 450 4.78 -1.88 -9.62
C LEU A 450 5.28 -0.46 -9.97
N GLY A 451 5.15 -0.05 -11.23
CA GLY A 451 5.57 1.28 -11.67
C GLY A 451 4.93 2.42 -10.86
N PHE A 452 3.63 2.31 -10.58
CA PHE A 452 2.93 3.29 -9.73
C PHE A 452 3.27 3.17 -8.25
N SER A 453 3.54 1.97 -7.72
CA SER A 453 4.05 1.81 -6.35
C SER A 453 5.44 2.41 -6.16
N PHE A 454 6.22 2.49 -7.24
CA PHE A 454 7.52 3.17 -7.25
C PHE A 454 7.41 4.67 -7.40
N LEU A 455 6.30 5.21 -7.91
CA LEU A 455 6.16 6.64 -8.16
C LEU A 455 6.44 7.47 -6.89
N PRO A 456 5.90 7.12 -5.71
CA PRO A 456 6.35 7.70 -4.45
C PRO A 456 7.86 7.55 -4.21
N ASN A 457 8.42 6.36 -4.35
CA ASN A 457 9.85 6.10 -4.07
C ASN A 457 10.81 6.82 -5.02
N VAL A 458 10.41 7.05 -6.27
CA VAL A 458 11.20 7.79 -7.27
C VAL A 458 11.10 9.29 -7.00
N LEU A 459 9.91 9.81 -6.74
CA LEU A 459 9.76 11.24 -6.47
C LEU A 459 10.30 11.63 -5.09
N PHE A 460 10.24 10.72 -4.11
CA PHE A 460 10.64 10.94 -2.72
C PHE A 460 11.99 10.28 -2.40
N VAL A 461 12.36 10.24 -1.12
CA VAL A 461 13.60 9.58 -0.71
C VAL A 461 13.39 8.07 -0.59
N PRO A 462 14.13 7.23 -1.34
CA PRO A 462 14.16 5.78 -1.15
C PRO A 462 14.77 5.47 0.22
N ALA A 463 13.89 5.28 1.17
CA ALA A 463 14.25 5.03 2.55
C ALA A 463 13.26 4.04 3.15
N PRO A 464 13.58 3.43 4.31
CA PRO A 464 12.77 2.38 4.95
C PRO A 464 11.26 2.65 4.99
N HIS A 465 10.87 3.91 4.92
CA HIS A 465 9.50 4.36 5.12
C HIS A 465 8.57 4.21 3.90
N VAL A 466 9.01 3.95 2.67
CA VAL A 466 8.09 3.89 1.49
C VAL A 466 8.20 2.57 0.70
N ILE A 467 8.81 1.55 1.28
CA ILE A 467 9.16 0.32 0.55
C ILE A 467 8.13 -0.79 0.64
N SER A 468 7.10 -0.70 1.49
CA SER A 468 6.10 -1.76 1.72
C SER A 468 5.38 -2.18 0.44
N GLU A 469 4.81 -1.22 -0.28
CA GLU A 469 4.09 -1.41 -1.55
C GLU A 469 4.96 -2.05 -2.66
N PRO A 470 6.11 -1.46 -3.05
CA PRO A 470 6.96 -2.05 -4.07
C PRO A 470 7.62 -3.35 -3.60
N SER A 471 7.86 -3.57 -2.30
CA SER A 471 8.41 -4.84 -1.80
C SER A 471 7.42 -5.98 -2.00
N LEU A 472 6.13 -5.77 -1.70
CA LEU A 472 5.11 -6.80 -1.92
C LEU A 472 4.99 -7.15 -3.41
N ILE A 473 4.86 -6.15 -4.29
CA ILE A 473 4.70 -6.39 -5.73
C ILE A 473 5.96 -7.01 -6.33
N THR A 474 7.16 -6.57 -5.90
CA THR A 474 8.44 -7.20 -6.27
C THR A 474 8.48 -8.67 -5.83
N THR A 475 8.07 -8.96 -4.60
CA THR A 475 8.00 -10.35 -4.09
C THR A 475 7.04 -11.20 -4.92
N MET A 476 5.86 -10.67 -5.28
CA MET A 476 4.95 -11.36 -6.17
C MET A 476 5.59 -11.67 -7.53
N LEU A 477 6.34 -10.73 -8.12
CA LEU A 477 7.04 -10.98 -9.39
C LEU A 477 8.14 -12.03 -9.25
N LEU A 478 8.91 -11.99 -8.17
CA LEU A 478 9.96 -12.97 -7.87
C LEU A 478 9.40 -14.37 -7.66
N TYR A 479 8.18 -14.52 -7.17
CA TYR A 479 7.50 -15.81 -7.07
C TYR A 479 6.86 -16.23 -8.40
N LEU A 480 6.35 -15.28 -9.19
CA LEU A 480 5.69 -15.56 -10.46
C LEU A 480 6.67 -16.03 -11.55
N ILE A 481 7.83 -15.38 -11.69
CA ILE A 481 8.78 -15.66 -12.78
C ILE A 481 9.28 -17.12 -12.75
N PRO A 482 9.79 -17.66 -11.61
CA PRO A 482 10.19 -19.06 -11.51
C PRO A 482 9.01 -20.02 -11.70
N THR A 483 7.82 -19.65 -11.19
CA THR A 483 6.60 -20.45 -11.39
C THR A 483 6.27 -20.59 -12.87
N LEU A 484 6.33 -19.51 -13.65
CA LEU A 484 6.13 -19.56 -15.10
C LEU A 484 7.18 -20.44 -15.79
N GLY A 485 8.46 -20.31 -15.41
CA GLY A 485 9.53 -21.16 -15.93
C GLY A 485 9.28 -22.65 -15.68
N ALA A 486 8.87 -23.00 -14.45
CA ALA A 486 8.55 -24.37 -14.07
C ALA A 486 7.34 -24.92 -14.85
N VAL A 487 6.27 -24.12 -15.00
CA VAL A 487 5.08 -24.52 -15.78
C VAL A 487 5.45 -24.74 -17.26
N ILE A 488 6.26 -23.84 -17.86
CA ILE A 488 6.72 -23.99 -19.25
C ILE A 488 7.50 -25.30 -19.43
N LEU A 489 8.42 -25.60 -18.51
CA LEU A 489 9.23 -26.82 -18.56
C LEU A 489 8.37 -28.09 -18.49
N VAL A 490 7.40 -28.12 -17.58
CA VAL A 490 6.49 -29.27 -17.41
C VAL A 490 5.58 -29.44 -18.61
N GLU A 491 5.00 -28.36 -19.14
CA GLU A 491 4.11 -28.42 -20.31
C GLU A 491 4.88 -28.83 -21.58
N ARG A 492 6.14 -28.39 -21.74
CA ARG A 492 7.01 -28.87 -22.85
C ARG A 492 7.30 -30.37 -22.73
N ARG A 493 7.59 -30.87 -21.53
CA ARG A 493 7.80 -32.32 -21.33
C ARG A 493 6.54 -33.13 -21.60
N ARG A 494 5.37 -32.64 -21.19
CA ARG A 494 4.07 -33.29 -21.49
C ARG A 494 3.81 -33.35 -22.99
N ALA A 495 4.10 -32.27 -23.72
CA ALA A 495 3.97 -32.24 -25.18
C ALA A 495 4.94 -33.22 -25.86
N GLY A 496 6.20 -33.27 -25.43
CA GLY A 496 7.21 -34.20 -25.95
C GLY A 496 6.88 -35.68 -25.69
N LEU A 497 6.35 -35.99 -24.49
CA LEU A 497 5.87 -37.34 -24.16
C LEU A 497 4.65 -37.75 -24.99
N HIS A 498 3.76 -36.81 -25.31
CA HIS A 498 2.63 -37.10 -26.20
C HIS A 498 3.09 -37.42 -27.63
N SER A 499 4.10 -36.71 -28.16
CA SER A 499 4.67 -37.03 -29.47
C SER A 499 5.40 -38.38 -29.51
N SER A 500 6.04 -38.81 -28.41
CA SER A 500 6.71 -40.12 -28.35
C SER A 500 5.76 -41.30 -28.15
N ILE A 501 4.59 -41.07 -27.55
CA ILE A 501 3.56 -42.12 -27.35
C ILE A 501 2.71 -42.31 -28.62
N VAL A 502 2.41 -41.22 -29.35
CA VAL A 502 1.64 -41.31 -30.61
C VAL A 502 2.52 -41.72 -31.80
N GLY A 503 3.84 -41.47 -31.74
CA GLY A 503 4.80 -41.93 -32.76
C GLY A 503 5.14 -43.42 -32.73
N ASN A 504 4.42 -44.23 -31.95
CA ASN A 504 4.65 -45.68 -31.81
C ASN A 504 3.41 -46.53 -32.18
N GLU A 505 2.34 -45.92 -32.69
CA GLU A 505 1.24 -46.62 -33.35
C GLU A 505 1.45 -46.56 -34.87
N ASP A 506 2.29 -47.47 -35.38
CA ASP A 506 2.28 -47.87 -36.78
C ASP A 506 0.91 -48.48 -37.12
N VAL A 507 0.04 -47.70 -37.77
CA VAL A 507 -1.05 -48.26 -38.57
C VAL A 507 -0.72 -48.02 -40.03
N ALA A 508 -0.27 -49.10 -40.66
CA ALA A 508 0.07 -49.22 -42.07
C ALA A 508 -1.05 -48.69 -43.00
N PRO A 509 -0.73 -48.03 -44.13
CA PRO A 509 -1.67 -47.85 -45.21
C PRO A 509 -1.75 -49.15 -46.02
N ARG A 510 -2.81 -49.94 -45.80
CA ARG A 510 -3.29 -50.92 -46.79
C ARG A 510 -4.39 -50.27 -47.62
N TYR A 511 -4.00 -49.71 -48.77
CA TYR A 511 -4.88 -49.61 -49.93
C TYR A 511 -4.11 -50.15 -51.13
N GLY A 512 -4.56 -51.30 -51.61
CA GLY A 512 -4.12 -51.92 -52.86
C GLY A 512 -5.35 -52.32 -53.67
N ALA A 513 -5.19 -52.20 -54.99
CA ALA A 513 -6.12 -52.41 -56.10
C ALA A 513 -7.12 -51.26 -56.37
#